data_AF-T0HLN5-F1
#
_entry.id   AF-T0HLN5-F1
#
_cell.length_a   1.000
_cell.length_b   1.000
_cell.length_c   1.000
_cell.angle_alpha   90.00
_cell.angle_beta   90.00
_cell.angle_gamma   90.00
#
_symmetry.space_group_name_H-M   'P 1'
#
loop_
_entity.id
_entity.type
_entity.pdbx_description
1 polymer ?
#
loop_
_entity_poly.entity_id
_entity_poly.type
_entity_poly.pdbx_seq_one_letter_code
_entity_poly.pdbx_strand_id
1 'polypeptide(L)'
;MIDFWASEHSVLREKVLEHALLTELAKAILFHQGVTLEVLRPEFDANGYDLVIEANGVLRHVQLKAMRKGGKRAHVDIALALADKPAGCVVWFTVDTETLAMGPFLWLGGKPGEPLPDLGDRVTRHTKANAEGKKAERAGHRRVPIARFTRLDTIQDLAMAMFGKPAALATTRSHAMNGTMTESRCEYDGPVGVTEPMPGWDFPRQVIRYERRNGKVFATWIAPSGVLTHGEVPLFQEGDGFYDVFGRFLGNSAEL
;
A
#
# COMPACT_ATOMS: atom_id res chain seq x y z
N MET A 1 29.17 -5.02 0.46
CA MET A 1 27.82 -4.96 -0.13
C MET A 1 26.96 -5.96 0.62
N ILE A 2 25.79 -5.57 1.13
CA ILE A 2 24.91 -6.49 1.88
C ILE A 2 24.22 -7.39 0.84
N ASP A 3 24.34 -8.72 0.98
CA ASP A 3 23.53 -9.66 0.22
C ASP A 3 22.14 -9.76 0.86
N PHE A 4 21.23 -8.87 0.45
CA PHE A 4 19.84 -8.80 0.94
C PHE A 4 19.09 -10.15 0.91
N TRP A 5 19.54 -11.06 0.07
CA TRP A 5 18.92 -12.33 -0.25
C TRP A 5 19.52 -13.52 0.51
N ALA A 6 20.57 -13.29 1.30
CA ALA A 6 21.13 -14.27 2.20
C ALA A 6 20.12 -14.71 3.28
N SER A 7 20.35 -15.88 3.86
CA SER A 7 19.41 -16.53 4.78
C SER A 7 19.31 -15.81 6.13
N GLU A 8 20.44 -15.29 6.60
CA GLU A 8 20.67 -14.52 7.82
C GLU A 8 19.97 -13.16 7.79
N HIS A 9 19.69 -12.62 6.60
CA HIS A 9 18.98 -11.36 6.42
C HIS A 9 17.47 -11.56 6.21
N SER A 10 16.93 -12.73 6.57
CA SER A 10 15.51 -13.04 6.40
C SER A 10 14.58 -12.03 7.10
N VAL A 11 14.87 -11.67 8.35
CA VAL A 11 14.08 -10.69 9.12
C VAL A 11 14.18 -9.29 8.52
N LEU A 12 15.40 -8.84 8.20
CA LEU A 12 15.62 -7.55 7.54
C LEU A 12 14.84 -7.47 6.23
N ARG A 13 14.94 -8.51 5.40
CA ARG A 13 14.25 -8.59 4.12
C ARG A 13 12.74 -8.56 4.29
N GLU A 14 12.21 -9.32 5.24
CA GLU A 14 10.78 -9.31 5.54
C GLU A 14 10.29 -7.89 5.87
N LYS A 15 11.00 -7.16 6.75
CA LYS A 15 10.62 -5.80 7.14
C LYS A 15 10.74 -4.79 6.01
N VAL A 16 11.79 -4.87 5.19
CA VAL A 16 11.93 -4.00 4.01
C VAL A 16 10.78 -4.23 3.02
N LEU A 17 10.41 -5.49 2.77
CA LEU A 17 9.31 -5.81 1.85
C LEU A 17 7.94 -5.46 2.43
N GLU A 18 7.74 -5.62 3.74
CA GLU A 18 6.56 -5.16 4.47
C GLU A 18 6.37 -3.65 4.29
N HIS A 19 7.42 -2.85 4.53
CA HIS A 19 7.37 -1.39 4.37
C HIS A 19 7.15 -0.94 2.93
N ALA A 20 7.78 -1.62 1.97
CA ALA A 20 7.58 -1.34 0.55
C ALA A 20 6.11 -1.59 0.17
N LEU A 21 5.55 -2.74 0.57
CA LEU A 21 4.15 -3.07 0.32
C LEU A 21 3.19 -2.05 0.93
N LEU A 22 3.41 -1.69 2.20
CA LEU A 22 2.58 -0.72 2.90
C LEU A 22 2.61 0.65 2.22
N THR A 23 3.77 1.08 1.74
CA THR A 23 3.89 2.34 0.98
C THR A 23 3.04 2.32 -0.28
N GLU A 24 3.16 1.27 -1.11
CA GLU A 24 2.43 1.17 -2.37
C GLU A 24 0.91 0.99 -2.15
N LEU A 25 0.53 0.22 -1.13
CA LEU A 25 -0.87 0.02 -0.75
C LEU A 25 -1.49 1.32 -0.23
N ALA A 26 -0.78 2.07 0.62
CA ALA A 26 -1.24 3.35 1.14
C ALA A 26 -1.42 4.38 0.02
N LYS A 27 -0.47 4.48 -0.92
CA LYS A 27 -0.62 5.32 -2.11
C LYS A 27 -1.86 4.94 -2.91
N ALA A 28 -2.07 3.65 -3.17
CA ALA A 28 -3.19 3.18 -3.95
C ALA A 28 -4.54 3.52 -3.27
N ILE A 29 -4.65 3.31 -1.97
CA ILE A 29 -5.86 3.61 -1.20
C ILE A 29 -6.09 5.11 -1.11
N LEU A 30 -5.07 5.90 -0.79
CA LEU A 30 -5.18 7.35 -0.67
C LEU A 30 -5.59 8.00 -2.00
N PHE A 31 -4.89 7.68 -3.09
CA PHE A 31 -5.11 8.35 -4.38
C PHE A 31 -6.34 7.85 -5.14
N HIS A 32 -6.72 6.58 -4.99
CA HIS A 32 -7.86 6.03 -5.74
C HIS A 32 -9.14 5.93 -4.93
N GLN A 33 -9.06 5.89 -3.59
CA GLN A 33 -10.23 5.74 -2.72
C GLN A 33 -10.47 6.93 -1.79
N GLY A 34 -9.48 7.82 -1.59
CA GLY A 34 -9.63 9.00 -0.75
C GLY A 34 -9.85 8.69 0.74
N VAL A 35 -9.43 7.50 1.20
CA VAL A 35 -9.51 7.07 2.59
C VAL A 35 -8.12 6.85 3.17
N THR A 36 -8.00 6.93 4.49
CA THR A 36 -6.77 6.61 5.21
C THR A 36 -6.60 5.10 5.38
N LEU A 37 -5.36 4.68 5.60
CA LEU A 37 -4.98 3.31 5.94
C LEU A 37 -4.37 3.29 7.33
N GLU A 38 -4.88 2.43 8.20
CA GLU A 38 -4.33 2.18 9.53
C GLU A 38 -3.61 0.83 9.55
N VAL A 39 -2.44 0.78 10.22
CA VAL A 39 -1.62 -0.42 10.35
C VAL A 39 -1.37 -0.71 11.81
N LEU A 40 -1.78 -1.88 12.26
CA LEU A 40 -1.48 -2.41 13.58
C LEU A 40 -0.50 -3.59 13.44
N ARG A 41 0.52 -3.62 14.29
CA ARG A 41 1.49 -4.72 14.34
C ARG A 41 1.25 -5.56 15.59
N PRO A 42 1.20 -6.90 15.49
CA PRO A 42 1.16 -7.73 16.68
C PRO A 42 2.48 -7.61 17.46
N GLU A 43 2.39 -7.53 18.78
CA GLU A 43 3.57 -7.57 19.66
C GLU A 43 4.22 -8.97 19.66
N PHE A 44 3.40 -10.02 19.50
CA PHE A 44 3.83 -11.42 19.48
C PHE A 44 3.32 -12.12 18.23
N ASP A 45 4.19 -12.88 17.56
CA ASP A 45 3.83 -13.76 16.44
C ASP A 45 3.20 -15.06 16.94
N ALA A 46 1.97 -14.95 17.46
CA ALA A 46 1.22 -16.09 18.01
C ALA A 46 0.11 -16.59 17.07
N ASN A 47 -0.32 -15.76 16.13
CA ASN A 47 -1.56 -15.97 15.37
C ASN A 47 -1.34 -16.07 13.86
N GLY A 48 -0.09 -16.04 13.40
CA GLY A 48 0.27 -16.34 12.00
C GLY A 48 -0.10 -15.26 10.98
N TYR A 49 -0.29 -14.02 11.42
CA TYR A 49 -0.36 -12.82 10.56
C TYR A 49 0.78 -11.87 10.92
N ASP A 50 1.27 -11.15 9.92
CA ASP A 50 2.37 -10.19 10.06
C ASP A 50 1.83 -8.80 10.41
N LEU A 51 0.64 -8.45 9.89
CA LEU A 51 0.01 -7.14 10.03
C LEU A 51 -1.51 -7.27 10.23
N VAL A 52 -2.09 -6.23 10.84
CA VAL A 52 -3.51 -5.93 10.71
C VAL A 52 -3.63 -4.59 10.00
N ILE A 53 -4.45 -4.54 8.94
CA ILE A 53 -4.64 -3.33 8.14
C ILE A 53 -6.12 -3.01 8.11
N GLU A 54 -6.46 -1.76 8.41
CA GLU A 54 -7.81 -1.23 8.21
C GLU A 54 -7.79 -0.15 7.13
N ALA A 55 -8.74 -0.23 6.20
CA ALA A 55 -9.09 0.86 5.32
C ALA A 55 -10.57 0.75 4.95
N ASN A 56 -11.24 1.89 4.71
CA ASN A 56 -12.65 1.93 4.31
C ASN A 56 -13.59 1.16 5.31
N GLY A 57 -13.28 1.20 6.61
CA GLY A 57 -14.03 0.46 7.65
C GLY A 57 -13.90 -1.07 7.56
N VAL A 58 -12.96 -1.58 6.76
CA VAL A 58 -12.70 -3.00 6.60
C VAL A 58 -11.33 -3.34 7.19
N LEU A 59 -11.34 -4.18 8.22
CA LEU A 59 -10.14 -4.69 8.87
C LEU A 59 -9.71 -6.02 8.23
N ARG A 60 -8.40 -6.23 8.04
CA ARG A 60 -7.80 -7.47 7.53
C ARG A 60 -6.64 -7.93 8.40
N HIS A 61 -6.63 -9.22 8.76
CA HIS A 61 -5.46 -9.88 9.36
C HIS A 61 -4.63 -10.48 8.24
N VAL A 62 -3.44 -9.94 8.00
CA VAL A 62 -2.68 -10.18 6.77
C VAL A 62 -1.44 -11.00 7.06
N GLN A 63 -1.32 -12.16 6.40
CA GLN A 63 -0.06 -12.87 6.29
C GLN A 63 0.61 -12.56 4.95
N LEU A 64 1.85 -12.11 5.00
CA LEU A 64 2.68 -11.75 3.87
C LEU A 64 3.58 -12.92 3.49
N LYS A 65 3.72 -13.15 2.19
CA LYS A 65 4.72 -14.04 1.62
C LYS A 65 5.39 -13.34 0.45
N ALA A 66 6.68 -13.54 0.29
CA ALA A 66 7.43 -13.05 -0.85
C ALA A 66 8.13 -14.19 -1.59
N MET A 67 8.24 -14.06 -2.91
CA MET A 67 9.15 -14.85 -3.73
C MET A 67 9.91 -13.95 -4.70
N ARG A 68 11.11 -14.37 -5.11
CA ARG A 68 11.88 -13.65 -6.13
C ARG A 68 11.23 -13.80 -7.50
N LYS A 69 11.39 -12.80 -8.35
CA LYS A 69 11.12 -12.89 -9.78
C LYS A 69 11.87 -14.08 -10.39
N GLY A 70 11.16 -14.88 -11.19
CA GLY A 70 11.68 -16.16 -11.70
C GLY A 70 11.74 -17.31 -10.68
N GLY A 71 11.30 -17.08 -9.44
CA GLY A 71 11.20 -18.12 -8.41
C GLY A 71 10.22 -19.23 -8.82
N LYS A 72 10.59 -20.48 -8.55
CA LYS A 72 9.80 -21.68 -8.90
C LYS A 72 8.91 -22.19 -7.74
N ARG A 73 8.65 -21.34 -6.73
CA ARG A 73 7.88 -21.77 -5.55
C ARG A 73 6.43 -22.01 -5.96
N ALA A 74 5.99 -23.27 -5.89
CA ALA A 74 4.65 -23.68 -6.29
C ALA A 74 3.63 -23.74 -5.14
N HIS A 75 4.07 -23.51 -3.90
CA HIS A 75 3.22 -23.52 -2.71
C HIS A 75 3.81 -22.67 -1.59
N VAL A 76 2.96 -22.24 -0.66
CA VAL A 76 3.35 -21.61 0.60
C VAL A 76 2.68 -22.32 1.78
N ASP A 77 3.33 -22.23 2.93
CA ASP A 77 2.76 -22.70 4.18
C ASP A 77 1.99 -21.54 4.83
N ILE A 78 0.71 -21.77 5.15
CA ILE A 78 -0.20 -20.80 5.78
C ILE A 78 -0.54 -21.31 7.17
N ALA A 79 -0.54 -20.41 8.16
CA ALA A 79 -0.89 -20.76 9.54
C ALA A 79 -2.40 -21.00 9.66
N LEU A 80 -2.81 -22.07 10.36
CA LEU A 80 -4.22 -22.35 10.62
C LEU A 80 -4.87 -21.27 11.49
N ALA A 81 -4.13 -20.73 12.48
CA ALA A 81 -4.63 -19.68 13.36
C ALA A 81 -5.06 -18.40 12.62
N LEU A 82 -4.58 -18.21 11.38
CA LEU A 82 -5.03 -17.13 10.51
C LEU A 82 -6.47 -17.35 10.03
N ALA A 83 -6.86 -18.61 9.78
CA ALA A 83 -8.21 -18.97 9.34
C ALA A 83 -9.26 -18.73 10.44
N ASP A 84 -8.84 -18.78 11.71
CA ASP A 84 -9.69 -18.45 12.86
C ASP A 84 -9.90 -16.93 13.04
N LYS A 85 -9.21 -16.09 12.26
CA LYS A 85 -9.38 -14.63 12.31
C LYS A 85 -10.57 -14.21 11.45
N PRO A 86 -11.38 -13.25 11.92
CA PRO A 86 -12.64 -12.87 11.27
C PRO A 86 -12.45 -12.37 9.83
N ALA A 87 -11.27 -11.81 9.52
CA ALA A 87 -10.93 -11.29 8.21
C ALA A 87 -9.49 -11.64 7.81
N GLY A 88 -9.11 -12.91 8.01
CA GLY A 88 -7.80 -13.44 7.62
C GLY A 88 -7.60 -13.45 6.10
N CYS A 89 -6.43 -13.02 5.64
CA CYS A 89 -6.03 -13.10 4.23
C CYS A 89 -4.52 -13.31 4.08
N VAL A 90 -4.13 -13.86 2.94
CA VAL A 90 -2.73 -14.02 2.55
C VAL A 90 -2.45 -13.22 1.30
N VAL A 91 -1.40 -12.40 1.37
CA VAL A 91 -0.84 -11.66 0.24
C VAL A 91 0.53 -12.23 -0.07
N TRP A 92 0.62 -12.95 -1.18
CA TRP A 92 1.87 -13.49 -1.66
C TRP A 92 2.30 -12.75 -2.93
N PHE A 93 3.46 -12.13 -2.97
CA PHE A 93 3.90 -11.35 -4.12
C PHE A 93 5.28 -11.73 -4.62
N THR A 94 5.50 -11.41 -5.89
CA THR A 94 6.81 -11.51 -6.54
C THR A 94 7.59 -10.22 -6.33
N VAL A 95 8.90 -10.33 -6.11
CA VAL A 95 9.80 -9.19 -5.91
C VAL A 95 10.95 -9.26 -6.90
N ASP A 96 11.17 -8.16 -7.61
CA ASP A 96 12.37 -7.94 -8.40
C ASP A 96 13.57 -7.64 -7.48
N THR A 97 14.64 -8.39 -7.62
CA THR A 97 15.75 -8.37 -6.66
C THR A 97 16.65 -7.15 -6.77
N GLU A 98 16.59 -6.43 -7.88
CA GLU A 98 17.42 -5.25 -8.16
C GLU A 98 16.66 -3.97 -7.84
N THR A 99 15.37 -3.94 -8.17
CA THR A 99 14.53 -2.72 -8.05
C THR A 99 13.60 -2.72 -6.85
N LEU A 100 13.43 -3.87 -6.18
CA LEU A 100 12.38 -4.11 -5.18
C LEU A 100 10.95 -3.91 -5.70
N ALA A 101 10.76 -3.79 -7.02
CA ALA A 101 9.43 -3.74 -7.61
C ALA A 101 8.63 -4.99 -7.24
N MET A 102 7.42 -4.80 -6.74
CA MET A 102 6.53 -5.86 -6.31
C MET A 102 5.45 -6.10 -7.36
N GLY A 103 5.10 -7.36 -7.55
CA GLY A 103 4.07 -7.76 -8.49
C GLY A 103 4.55 -8.90 -9.39
N PRO A 104 3.64 -9.77 -9.84
CA PRO A 104 2.21 -9.81 -9.50
C PRO A 104 1.96 -10.21 -8.05
N PHE A 105 0.74 -9.93 -7.58
CA PHE A 105 0.22 -10.32 -6.27
C PHE A 105 -0.66 -11.57 -6.43
N LEU A 106 -0.59 -12.45 -5.44
CA LEU A 106 -1.34 -13.69 -5.33
C LEU A 106 -2.16 -13.55 -4.05
N TRP A 107 -3.47 -13.47 -4.24
CA TRP A 107 -4.45 -13.20 -3.20
C TRP A 107 -5.15 -14.48 -2.76
N LEU A 108 -5.24 -14.68 -1.45
CA LEU A 108 -6.11 -15.67 -0.84
C LEU A 108 -6.86 -15.03 0.33
N GLY A 109 -8.14 -14.78 0.16
CA GLY A 109 -9.01 -14.17 1.15
C GLY A 109 -10.46 -14.14 0.66
N GLY A 110 -11.41 -14.04 1.59
CA GLY A 110 -12.83 -13.83 1.27
C GLY A 110 -13.11 -12.40 0.79
N LYS A 111 -14.39 -12.06 0.62
CA LYS A 111 -14.79 -10.67 0.34
C LYS A 111 -14.37 -9.73 1.49
N PRO A 112 -14.40 -8.40 1.31
CA PRO A 112 -14.09 -7.44 2.37
C PRO A 112 -14.80 -7.80 3.68
N GLY A 113 -14.02 -8.00 4.76
CA GLY A 113 -14.51 -8.39 6.08
C GLY A 113 -14.86 -9.87 6.28
N GLU A 114 -14.85 -10.70 5.22
CA GLU A 114 -15.08 -12.15 5.33
C GLU A 114 -13.79 -12.90 5.71
N PRO A 115 -13.94 -14.06 6.39
CA PRO A 115 -12.81 -14.87 6.82
C PRO A 115 -12.04 -15.49 5.65
N LEU A 116 -10.90 -16.10 5.97
CA LEU A 116 -10.09 -16.82 5.01
C LEU A 116 -10.88 -18.03 4.45
N PRO A 117 -10.86 -18.28 3.13
CA PRO A 117 -11.40 -19.52 2.58
C PRO A 117 -10.70 -20.74 3.17
N ASP A 118 -11.39 -21.88 3.22
CA ASP A 118 -10.84 -23.13 3.74
C ASP A 118 -9.45 -23.43 3.15
N LEU A 119 -8.47 -23.83 3.97
CA LEU A 119 -7.09 -24.08 3.53
C LEU A 119 -6.85 -25.50 3.02
N GLY A 120 -7.84 -26.38 3.15
CA GLY A 120 -7.79 -27.80 2.77
C GLY A 120 -6.91 -28.64 3.70
N ASP A 121 -6.78 -29.92 3.36
CA ASP A 121 -6.27 -30.93 4.31
C ASP A 121 -4.75 -31.19 4.24
N ARG A 122 -4.02 -30.55 3.32
CA ARG A 122 -2.59 -30.83 3.12
C ARG A 122 -1.73 -30.22 4.24
N VAL A 123 -1.29 -31.06 5.17
CA VAL A 123 -0.43 -30.69 6.31
C VAL A 123 1.01 -30.39 5.86
N THR A 124 1.65 -29.38 6.47
CA THR A 124 3.07 -29.06 6.20
C THR A 124 4.01 -29.85 7.11
N ARG A 125 5.27 -30.05 6.72
CA ARG A 125 6.28 -30.76 7.54
C ARG A 125 7.39 -29.79 7.95
N HIS A 126 7.98 -29.97 9.14
CA HIS A 126 9.10 -29.16 9.62
C HIS A 126 10.31 -29.25 8.69
N THR A 127 10.97 -28.11 8.46
CA THR A 127 12.16 -28.02 7.61
C THR A 127 13.37 -28.73 8.22
N LYS A 128 13.51 -28.68 9.56
CA LYS A 128 14.53 -29.42 10.33
C LYS A 128 13.95 -30.75 10.82
N ALA A 129 14.73 -31.82 10.67
CA ALA A 129 14.42 -33.09 11.31
C ALA A 129 14.67 -32.98 12.82
N ASN A 130 13.93 -33.76 13.60
CA ASN A 130 14.22 -33.94 15.03
C ASN A 130 15.52 -34.76 15.21
N ALA A 131 15.94 -34.98 16.47
CA ALA A 131 17.15 -35.72 16.79
C ALA A 131 17.18 -37.15 16.20
N GLU A 132 16.02 -37.74 15.90
CA GLU A 132 15.89 -39.06 15.25
C GLU A 132 15.76 -39.00 13.71
N GLY A 133 16.00 -37.85 13.07
CA GLY A 133 15.95 -37.72 11.61
C GLY A 133 14.53 -37.64 11.02
N LYS A 134 13.48 -37.59 11.84
CA LYS A 134 12.09 -37.45 11.40
C LYS A 134 11.68 -35.98 11.33
N LYS A 135 11.14 -35.55 10.18
CA LYS A 135 10.52 -34.22 10.02
C LYS A 135 9.09 -34.28 10.53
N ALA A 136 8.86 -33.78 11.74
CA ALA A 136 7.53 -33.71 12.35
C ALA A 136 6.56 -32.89 11.48
N GLU A 137 5.29 -33.28 11.46
CA GLU A 137 4.23 -32.48 10.84
C GLU A 137 4.01 -31.20 11.63
N ARG A 138 3.90 -30.06 10.95
CA ARG A 138 3.47 -28.80 11.56
C ARG A 138 1.95 -28.79 11.55
N ALA A 139 1.34 -29.42 12.54
CA ALA A 139 -0.12 -29.52 12.66
C ALA A 139 -0.84 -28.17 12.50
N GLY A 140 -0.21 -27.07 12.97
CA GLY A 140 -0.72 -25.70 12.88
C GLY A 140 -0.56 -24.99 11.53
N HIS A 141 -0.09 -25.66 10.47
CA HIS A 141 0.07 -25.05 9.15
C HIS A 141 -0.51 -25.94 8.04
N ARG A 142 -0.92 -25.32 6.93
CA ARG A 142 -1.37 -26.00 5.71
C ARG A 142 -0.55 -25.56 4.51
N ARG A 143 -0.23 -26.53 3.65
CA ARG A 143 0.49 -26.31 2.39
C ARG A 143 -0.51 -25.94 1.32
N VAL A 144 -0.54 -24.66 0.95
CA VAL A 144 -1.49 -24.14 -0.03
C VAL A 144 -0.77 -23.94 -1.37
N PRO A 145 -1.21 -24.64 -2.45
CA PRO A 145 -0.59 -24.50 -3.76
C PRO A 145 -0.94 -23.17 -4.41
N ILE A 146 -0.05 -22.67 -5.26
CA ILE A 146 -0.20 -21.40 -5.98
C ILE A 146 -1.51 -21.31 -6.77
N ALA A 147 -2.01 -22.44 -7.29
CA ALA A 147 -3.26 -22.52 -8.05
C ALA A 147 -4.51 -22.15 -7.23
N ARG A 148 -4.42 -22.10 -5.89
CA ARG A 148 -5.53 -21.64 -5.03
C ARG A 148 -5.56 -20.13 -4.85
N PHE A 149 -4.53 -19.42 -5.29
CA PHE A 149 -4.49 -17.97 -5.19
C PHE A 149 -5.09 -17.34 -6.44
N THR A 150 -5.80 -16.24 -6.23
CA THR A 150 -6.23 -15.36 -7.32
C THR A 150 -5.07 -14.45 -7.68
N ARG A 151 -4.68 -14.43 -8.95
CA ARG A 151 -3.64 -13.51 -9.44
C ARG A 151 -4.22 -12.11 -9.61
N LEU A 152 -3.54 -11.12 -9.04
CA LEU A 152 -3.81 -9.69 -9.16
C LEU A 152 -2.56 -9.02 -9.72
N ASP A 153 -2.68 -8.30 -10.83
CA ASP A 153 -1.52 -7.77 -11.53
C ASP A 153 -1.03 -6.45 -10.95
N THR A 154 -1.93 -5.67 -10.33
CA THR A 154 -1.61 -4.34 -9.78
C THR A 154 -1.86 -4.24 -8.28
N ILE A 155 -1.24 -3.23 -7.64
CA ILE A 155 -1.49 -2.92 -6.23
C ILE A 155 -2.92 -2.42 -6.01
N GLN A 156 -3.52 -1.78 -7.03
CA GLN A 156 -4.91 -1.35 -7.02
C GLN A 156 -5.86 -2.55 -6.95
N ASP A 157 -5.61 -3.58 -7.75
CA ASP A 157 -6.40 -4.82 -7.70
C ASP A 157 -6.33 -5.47 -6.31
N LEU A 158 -5.14 -5.44 -5.69
CA LEU A 158 -4.96 -5.90 -4.31
C LEU A 158 -5.77 -5.06 -3.32
N ALA A 159 -5.67 -3.73 -3.38
CA ALA A 159 -6.43 -2.84 -2.52
C ALA A 159 -7.95 -3.09 -2.64
N MET A 160 -8.41 -3.28 -3.87
CA MET A 160 -9.81 -3.60 -4.18
C MET A 160 -10.25 -4.95 -3.61
N ALA A 161 -9.40 -5.98 -3.69
CA ALA A 161 -9.67 -7.29 -3.10
C ALA A 161 -9.69 -7.24 -1.55
N MET A 162 -8.80 -6.44 -0.96
CA MET A 162 -8.69 -6.31 0.50
C MET A 162 -9.86 -5.52 1.09
N PHE A 163 -10.19 -4.36 0.54
CA PHE A 163 -11.05 -3.36 1.21
C PHE A 163 -12.33 -3.01 0.42
N GLY A 164 -12.49 -3.56 -0.79
CA GLY A 164 -13.62 -3.26 -1.65
C GLY A 164 -13.55 -1.87 -2.26
N LYS A 165 -14.66 -1.42 -2.85
CA LYS A 165 -14.81 -0.02 -3.29
C LYS A 165 -15.07 0.83 -2.05
N PRO A 166 -14.53 2.06 -1.99
CA PRO A 166 -15.02 3.02 -1.01
C PRO A 166 -16.54 3.08 -1.16
N ALA A 167 -17.26 2.90 -0.05
CA ALA A 167 -18.68 3.20 -0.06
C ALA A 167 -18.79 4.66 -0.51
N ALA A 168 -19.64 4.95 -1.51
CA ALA A 168 -19.92 6.33 -1.89
C ALA A 168 -20.30 7.05 -0.60
N LEU A 169 -19.42 7.94 -0.13
CA LEU A 169 -19.54 8.57 1.17
C LEU A 169 -20.97 9.13 1.27
N ALA A 170 -21.75 8.59 2.20
CA ALA A 170 -22.92 9.31 2.67
C ALA A 170 -22.39 10.66 3.14
N THR A 171 -22.77 11.71 2.39
CA THR A 171 -22.58 13.13 2.61
C THR A 171 -21.76 13.51 3.84
N THR A 172 -20.58 14.09 3.56
CA THR A 172 -19.93 15.16 4.32
C THR A 172 -20.29 15.21 5.81
N ARG A 173 -19.50 14.54 6.67
CA ARG A 173 -19.29 15.06 8.02
C ARG A 173 -18.39 16.28 7.87
N SER A 174 -19.00 17.44 7.66
CA SER A 174 -18.34 18.72 7.88
C SER A 174 -17.84 18.74 9.32
N HIS A 175 -16.54 18.54 9.52
CA HIS A 175 -15.89 19.10 10.69
C HIS A 175 -15.94 20.61 10.48
N ALA A 176 -16.96 21.25 11.05
CA ALA A 176 -17.04 22.68 11.16
C ALA A 176 -15.88 23.13 12.05
N MET A 177 -14.79 23.58 11.41
CA MET A 177 -13.87 24.50 12.06
C MET A 177 -14.62 25.83 12.22
N ASN A 178 -15.30 25.98 13.35
CA ASN A 178 -15.76 27.28 13.82
C ASN A 178 -14.53 28.07 14.29
N GLY A 179 -13.89 28.74 13.34
CA GLY A 179 -12.91 29.78 13.58
C GLY A 179 -13.23 30.93 12.65
N THR A 180 -13.95 31.93 13.14
CA THR A 180 -14.09 33.24 12.49
C THR A 180 -12.69 33.85 12.34
N MET A 181 -12.07 33.67 11.17
CA MET A 181 -11.02 34.55 10.69
C MET A 181 -11.61 35.47 9.64
N THR A 182 -11.55 36.76 9.94
CA THR A 182 -11.91 37.86 9.06
C THR A 182 -10.95 37.85 7.87
N GLU A 183 -11.40 37.39 6.70
CA GLU A 183 -10.61 37.40 5.48
C GLU A 183 -10.41 38.83 4.97
N SER A 184 -9.19 39.31 5.10
CA SER A 184 -8.67 40.44 4.32
C SER A 184 -8.38 39.94 2.91
N ARG A 185 -9.26 40.25 1.97
CA ARG A 185 -9.13 39.96 0.54
C ARG A 185 -7.87 40.63 -0.03
N CYS A 186 -6.96 39.82 -0.56
CA CYS A 186 -6.00 40.23 -1.56
C CYS A 186 -6.08 39.22 -2.72
N GLU A 187 -6.61 39.65 -3.86
CA GLU A 187 -6.69 38.86 -5.09
C GLU A 187 -5.40 39.08 -5.89
N TYR A 188 -4.69 37.99 -6.21
CA TYR A 188 -3.56 38.02 -7.14
C TYR A 188 -3.68 36.86 -8.14
N ASP A 189 -3.80 37.20 -9.43
CA ASP A 189 -3.91 36.28 -10.58
C ASP A 189 -2.55 36.14 -11.31
N GLY A 190 -1.52 35.64 -10.61
CA GLY A 190 -0.18 35.41 -11.19
C GLY A 190 0.08 33.98 -11.65
N PRO A 191 0.96 33.73 -12.64
CA PRO A 191 1.25 32.39 -13.14
C PRO A 191 2.09 31.58 -12.13
N VAL A 192 1.57 30.43 -11.70
CA VAL A 192 2.30 29.49 -10.83
C VAL A 192 3.22 28.61 -11.69
N GLY A 193 4.49 28.50 -11.27
CA GLY A 193 5.63 28.07 -12.07
C GLY A 193 5.52 26.70 -12.76
N VAL A 194 6.20 26.59 -13.89
CA VAL A 194 6.46 25.34 -14.62
C VAL A 194 7.77 24.76 -14.07
N THR A 195 7.78 23.50 -13.61
CA THR A 195 9.03 22.84 -13.21
C THR A 195 9.46 21.83 -14.26
N GLU A 196 10.69 21.95 -14.74
CA GLU A 196 11.30 20.97 -15.64
C GLU A 196 11.79 19.73 -14.86
N PRO A 197 11.78 18.54 -15.47
CA PRO A 197 12.20 17.30 -14.82
C PRO A 197 13.70 17.31 -14.50
N MET A 198 14.07 16.74 -13.35
CA MET A 198 15.47 16.50 -12.99
C MET A 198 16.12 15.48 -13.94
N PRO A 199 17.35 15.69 -14.43
CA PRO A 199 18.02 14.73 -15.31
C PRO A 199 18.31 13.40 -14.59
N GLY A 200 17.90 12.28 -15.18
CA GLY A 200 18.29 10.92 -14.74
C GLY A 200 17.22 10.10 -14.01
N TRP A 201 16.01 10.62 -13.85
CA TRP A 201 14.87 9.87 -13.29
C TRP A 201 13.85 9.54 -14.39
N ASP A 202 13.72 8.27 -14.75
CA ASP A 202 12.86 7.77 -15.83
C ASP A 202 11.40 7.58 -15.38
N PHE A 203 10.82 8.62 -14.77
CA PHE A 203 9.37 8.71 -14.58
C PHE A 203 8.75 9.31 -15.85
N PRO A 204 7.51 8.95 -16.22
CA PRO A 204 6.83 9.58 -17.35
C PRO A 204 6.86 11.10 -17.15
N ARG A 205 7.40 11.82 -18.14
CA ARG A 205 7.61 13.27 -18.19
C ARG A 205 6.31 14.03 -17.91
N GLN A 206 5.96 14.23 -16.65
CA GLN A 206 4.76 14.94 -16.24
C GLN A 206 5.16 16.31 -15.74
N VAL A 207 4.85 17.34 -16.53
CA VAL A 207 4.92 18.73 -16.08
C VAL A 207 3.67 18.97 -15.24
N ILE A 208 3.86 19.35 -13.97
CA ILE A 208 2.75 19.73 -13.09
C ILE A 208 2.65 21.25 -13.12
N ARG A 209 1.53 21.76 -13.67
CA ARG A 209 1.16 23.18 -13.58
C ARG A 209 0.15 23.35 -12.47
N TYR A 210 0.42 24.26 -11.55
CA TYR A 210 -0.52 24.61 -10.49
C TYR A 210 -1.35 25.84 -10.90
N GLU A 211 -2.60 25.91 -10.46
CA GLU A 211 -3.48 27.07 -10.66
C GLU A 211 -4.37 27.23 -9.43
N ARG A 212 -4.54 28.45 -8.94
CA ARG A 212 -5.46 28.73 -7.83
C ARG A 212 -6.78 29.26 -8.38
N ARG A 213 -7.90 28.68 -7.96
CA ARG A 213 -9.26 29.17 -8.26
C ARG A 213 -10.11 29.10 -7.00
N ASN A 214 -10.70 30.23 -6.61
CA ASN A 214 -11.61 30.32 -5.45
C ASN A 214 -11.01 29.72 -4.15
N GLY A 215 -9.76 30.07 -3.84
CA GLY A 215 -9.06 29.59 -2.63
C GLY A 215 -8.53 28.15 -2.71
N LYS A 216 -8.83 27.41 -3.77
CA LYS A 216 -8.38 26.03 -4.00
C LYS A 216 -7.24 25.97 -5.00
N VAL A 217 -6.32 25.03 -4.82
CA VAL A 217 -5.22 24.79 -5.77
C VAL A 217 -5.51 23.56 -6.60
N PHE A 218 -5.35 23.73 -7.91
CA PHE A 218 -5.51 22.71 -8.91
C PHE A 218 -4.15 22.38 -9.49
N ALA A 219 -3.87 21.10 -9.67
CA ALA A 219 -2.72 20.64 -10.42
C ALA A 219 -3.18 20.11 -11.78
N THR A 220 -2.40 20.41 -12.80
CA THR A 220 -2.57 19.94 -14.17
C THR A 220 -1.35 19.14 -14.54
N TRP A 221 -1.54 17.84 -14.80
CA TRP A 221 -0.48 16.96 -15.24
C TRP A 221 -0.43 16.96 -16.76
N ILE A 222 0.69 17.39 -17.31
CA ILE A 222 0.90 17.53 -18.75
C ILE A 222 1.98 16.53 -19.16
N ALA A 223 1.59 15.55 -19.97
CA ALA A 223 2.53 14.68 -20.67
C ALA A 223 2.99 15.34 -21.98
N PRO A 224 4.04 14.82 -22.65
CA PRO A 224 4.46 15.32 -23.96
C PRO A 224 3.34 15.29 -25.02
N SER A 225 2.31 14.44 -24.82
CA SER A 225 1.14 14.31 -25.69
C SER A 225 -0.03 15.25 -25.34
N GLY A 226 0.07 16.07 -24.29
CA GLY A 226 -0.98 17.00 -23.84
C GLY A 226 -1.37 16.86 -22.36
N VAL A 227 -2.44 17.56 -21.96
CA VAL A 227 -3.00 17.50 -20.60
C VAL A 227 -3.61 16.13 -20.35
N LEU A 228 -3.09 15.41 -19.35
CA LEU A 228 -3.58 14.10 -18.94
C LEU A 228 -4.74 14.20 -17.95
N THR A 229 -4.63 15.11 -16.98
CA THR A 229 -5.63 15.26 -15.92
C THR A 229 -5.49 16.62 -15.21
N HIS A 230 -6.59 17.10 -14.66
CA HIS A 230 -6.71 18.35 -13.91
C HIS A 230 -7.59 18.11 -12.69
N GLY A 231 -7.13 18.47 -11.49
CA GLY A 231 -7.89 18.24 -10.26
C GLY A 231 -7.40 19.10 -9.11
N GLU A 232 -8.29 19.31 -8.14
CA GLU A 232 -7.97 19.96 -6.87
C GLU A 232 -7.00 19.08 -6.08
N VAL A 233 -5.94 19.68 -5.53
CA VAL A 233 -4.95 18.98 -4.72
C VAL A 233 -4.95 19.57 -3.32
N PRO A 234 -5.03 18.75 -2.25
CA PRO A 234 -4.89 19.26 -0.90
C PRO A 234 -3.48 19.80 -0.67
N LEU A 235 -3.39 20.99 -0.08
CA LEU A 235 -2.14 21.60 0.32
C LEU A 235 -1.89 21.40 1.81
N PHE A 236 -0.62 21.24 2.15
CA PHE A 236 -0.16 21.30 3.52
C PHE A 236 0.57 22.62 3.74
N GLN A 237 0.19 23.35 4.79
CA GLN A 237 0.91 24.55 5.21
C GLN A 237 1.79 24.18 6.40
N GLU A 238 3.09 24.44 6.28
CA GLU A 238 4.04 24.29 7.36
C GLU A 238 4.86 25.59 7.48
N GLY A 239 4.63 26.33 8.57
CA GLY A 239 5.14 27.69 8.72
C GLY A 239 4.58 28.64 7.65
N ASP A 240 5.48 29.39 7.02
CA ASP A 240 5.14 30.28 5.89
C ASP A 240 5.13 29.56 4.54
N GLY A 241 5.44 28.26 4.50
CA GLY A 241 5.58 27.47 3.27
C GLY A 241 4.36 26.63 2.95
N PHE A 242 4.03 26.55 1.65
CA PHE A 242 3.05 25.61 1.13
C PHE A 242 3.73 24.42 0.49
N TYR A 243 3.18 23.23 0.73
CA TYR A 243 3.71 21.97 0.25
C TYR A 243 2.63 21.13 -0.43
N ASP A 244 3.01 20.37 -1.45
CA ASP A 244 2.15 19.34 -2.02
C ASP A 244 2.08 18.08 -1.13
N VAL A 245 1.24 17.12 -1.51
CA VAL A 245 1.07 15.84 -0.80
C VAL A 245 2.32 14.97 -0.74
N PHE A 246 3.37 15.32 -1.49
CA PHE A 246 4.67 14.64 -1.48
C PHE A 246 5.72 15.41 -0.66
N GLY A 247 5.32 16.47 0.04
CA GLY A 247 6.23 17.32 0.81
C GLY A 247 7.10 18.23 -0.06
N ARG A 248 6.72 18.47 -1.31
CA ARG A 248 7.44 19.40 -2.19
C ARG A 248 7.01 20.83 -1.90
N PHE A 249 7.98 21.69 -1.61
CA PHE A 249 7.75 23.11 -1.40
C PHE A 249 7.26 23.81 -2.69
N LEU A 250 6.17 24.56 -2.56
CA LEU A 250 5.47 25.24 -3.65
C LEU A 250 5.62 26.76 -3.60
N GLY A 251 6.03 27.33 -2.46
CA GLY A 251 6.23 28.77 -2.28
C GLY A 251 5.86 29.24 -0.87
N ASN A 252 6.18 30.49 -0.56
CA ASN A 252 5.82 31.12 0.71
C ASN A 252 4.51 31.92 0.60
N SER A 253 3.82 32.16 1.73
CA SER A 253 2.60 32.98 1.84
C SER A 253 2.71 34.39 1.25
N ALA A 254 3.93 34.93 1.11
CA ALA A 254 4.20 36.26 0.56
C ALA A 254 4.54 36.25 -0.94
N GLU A 255 4.79 35.08 -1.52
CA GLU A 255 5.13 34.87 -2.94
C GLU A 255 4.03 34.07 -3.68
N LEU A 256 2.87 33.86 -3.02
CA LEU A 256 1.71 33.07 -3.48
C LEU A 256 0.39 33.85 -3.37
#